data_AF-A0A8S0UXQ0-F1
#
_entry.id   AF-A0A8S0UXQ0-F1
#
_cell.length_a   1.000
_cell.length_b   1.000
_cell.length_c   1.000
_cell.angle_alpha   90.00
_cell.angle_beta   90.00
_cell.angle_gamma   90.00
#
_symmetry.space_group_name_H-M   'P 1'
#
loop_
_entity.id
_entity.type
_entity.pdbx_description
1 polymer ?
#
loop_
_entity_poly.entity_id
_entity_poly.type
_entity_poly.pdbx_seq_one_letter_code
_entity_poly.pdbx_strand_id
1 'polypeptide(L)' 'VPRLVINYKPLNSALQWIRYPIPQKKDLPNRLSKAIIFSKFDMKSGFWQVQIKEEDRYKTAFNVPFGQYEWNVMPF' A
#
# COMPACT_ATOMS: atom_id res chain seq x y z
N VAL A 1 -5.11 -20.98 -0.75
CA VAL A 1 -5.01 -20.53 0.66
C VAL A 1 -5.97 -19.37 0.85
N PRO A 2 -6.92 -19.44 1.80
CA PRO A 2 -7.82 -18.33 2.09
C PRO A 2 -7.02 -17.07 2.50
N ARG A 3 -7.49 -15.88 2.12
CA ARG A 3 -6.87 -14.59 2.45
C ARG A 3 -7.85 -13.74 3.23
N LEU A 4 -7.37 -13.09 4.30
CA LEU A 4 -8.13 -12.08 5.02
C LEU A 4 -8.33 -10.86 4.11
N VAL A 5 -9.59 -10.42 3.98
CA VAL A 5 -9.95 -9.22 3.21
C VAL A 5 -10.79 -8.34 4.11
N ILE A 6 -10.36 -7.09 4.28
CA ILE A 6 -11.04 -6.09 5.11
C ILE A 6 -11.65 -5.05 4.17
N ASN A 7 -12.92 -4.72 4.38
CA ASN A 7 -13.61 -3.76 3.53
C ASN A 7 -13.34 -2.30 3.97
N TYR A 8 -12.28 -1.70 3.45
CA TYR A 8 -11.94 -0.29 3.71
C TYR A 8 -12.65 0.72 2.79
N LYS A 9 -13.63 0.33 1.95
CA LYS A 9 -14.37 1.29 1.10
C LYS A 9 -14.96 2.48 1.86
N PRO A 10 -15.59 2.30 3.05
CA PRO A 10 -16.10 3.42 3.84
C PRO A 10 -14.98 4.33 4.33
N LEU A 11 -13.89 3.75 4.84
CA LEU A 11 -12.72 4.50 5.29
C LEU A 11 -12.10 5.32 4.15
N ASN A 12 -11.89 4.70 2.99
CA ASN A 12 -11.30 5.33 1.81
C ASN A 12 -12.11 6.52 1.29
N SER A 13 -13.42 6.54 1.56
CA SER A 13 -14.31 7.64 1.17
C SER A 13 -14.21 8.82 2.14
N ALA A 14 -13.84 8.58 3.41
CA ALA A 14 -13.65 9.60 4.43
C ALA A 14 -12.23 10.21 4.43
N LEU A 15 -11.25 9.49 3.88
CA LEU A 15 -9.86 9.95 3.83
C LEU A 15 -9.63 11.01 2.75
N GLN A 16 -8.70 11.93 3.03
CA GLN A 16 -8.22 12.88 2.04
C GLN A 16 -7.41 12.16 0.96
N TRP A 17 -7.76 12.40 -0.31
CA TRP A 17 -7.03 11.85 -1.44
C TRP A 17 -5.65 12.50 -1.57
N ILE A 18 -4.61 11.67 -1.51
CA ILE A 18 -3.23 12.07 -1.80
C ILE A 18 -2.94 11.73 -3.27
N ARG A 19 -2.61 12.74 -4.07
CA ARG A 19 -2.13 12.55 -5.44
C ARG A 19 -0.61 12.58 -5.46
N TYR A 20 0.00 11.41 -5.48
CA TYR A 20 1.43 11.30 -5.76
C TYR A 20 1.64 11.18 -7.27
N PRO A 21 2.54 11.95 -7.89
CA PRO A 21 2.79 11.87 -9.33
C PRO A 21 3.48 10.54 -9.65
N ILE A 22 2.73 9.59 -10.18
CA ILE A 22 3.27 8.33 -10.69
C ILE A 22 3.75 8.57 -12.13
N PRO A 23 5.01 8.25 -12.48
CA PRO A 23 5.52 8.46 -13.82
C PRO A 23 4.75 7.63 -14.85
N GLN A 24 4.58 8.17 -16.07
CA GLN A 24 3.93 7.42 -17.13
C GLN A 24 4.82 6.25 -17.57
N LYS A 25 4.21 5.09 -17.81
CA LYS A 25 4.93 3.89 -18.28
C LYS A 25 5.73 4.14 -19.56
N LYS A 26 5.24 5.03 -20.44
CA LYS A 26 5.89 5.39 -21.71
C LYS A 26 7.21 6.16 -21.54
N ASP A 27 7.41 6.82 -20.40
CA ASP A 27 8.64 7.59 -20.14
C ASP A 27 9.77 6.70 -19.65
N LEU A 28 9.45 5.49 -19.17
CA LEU A 28 10.43 4.57 -18.59
C LEU A 28 11.48 4.11 -19.62
N PRO A 29 11.14 3.69 -20.86
CA PRO A 29 12.13 3.33 -21.87
C PRO A 29 13.05 4.49 -22.26
N ASN A 30 12.52 5.72 -22.35
CA ASN A 30 13.32 6.90 -22.68
C ASN A 30 14.42 7.13 -21.63
N ARG A 31 14.10 6.93 -20.34
CA ARG A 31 15.06 7.04 -19.23
C ARG A 31 16.11 5.94 -19.22
N LEU A 32 15.77 4.77 -19.76
CA LEU A 32 16.61 3.57 -19.77
C LEU A 32 17.40 3.39 -21.07
N SER A 33 17.21 4.26 -22.06
CA SER A 33 17.74 4.15 -23.44
C SER A 33 19.26 4.00 -23.55
N LYS A 34 20.03 4.50 -22.57
CA LYS A 34 21.50 4.43 -22.56
C LYS A 34 22.05 3.31 -21.67
N ALA A 35 21.20 2.58 -20.97
CA ALA A 35 21.62 1.51 -20.07
C ALA A 35 21.82 0.20 -20.85
N ILE A 36 22.87 -0.54 -20.47
CA ILE A 36 23.26 -1.80 -21.13
C ILE A 36 22.87 -3.01 -20.26
N ILE A 37 22.84 -2.83 -18.94
CA ILE A 37 22.52 -3.86 -17.96
C ILE A 37 21.31 -3.40 -17.16
N PHE A 38 20.33 -4.29 -17.00
CA PHE A 38 19.09 -4.03 -16.25
C PHE A 38 18.96 -5.00 -15.08
N SER A 39 18.55 -4.47 -13.93
CA SER A 39 18.10 -5.25 -12.78
C SER A 39 16.74 -4.72 -12.32
N LYS A 40 15.88 -5.62 -11.85
CA LYS A 40 14.56 -5.28 -11.32
C LYS A 40 14.44 -5.83 -9.91
N PHE A 41 13.99 -4.97 -9.00
CA PHE A 41 13.58 -5.36 -7.67
C PHE A 41 12.05 -5.27 -7.58
N ASP A 42 11.44 -6.28 -6.95
CA ASP A 42 10.00 -6.31 -6.72
C ASP A 42 9.72 -6.29 -5.22
N MET A 43 8.97 -5.28 -4.78
CA MET A 43 8.55 -5.15 -3.39
C MET A 43 7.22 -5.88 -3.18
N LYS A 44 7.23 -7.22 -3.29
CA LYS A 44 6.03 -8.08 -3.21
C LYS A 44 5.17 -7.84 -1.97
N SER A 45 5.80 -7.49 -0.85
CA SER A 45 5.14 -7.16 0.43
C SER A 45 5.34 -5.70 0.83
N GLY A 46 5.51 -4.79 -0.15
CA GLY A 46 5.89 -3.40 0.09
C GLY A 46 4.92 -2.64 0.99
N PHE A 47 3.62 -2.93 0.92
CA PHE A 47 2.62 -2.32 1.81
C PHE A 47 2.94 -2.57 3.29
N TRP A 48 3.24 -3.82 3.67
CA TRP A 48 3.54 -4.19 5.05
C TRP A 48 4.90 -3.69 5.57
N GLN A 49 5.74 -3.10 4.72
CA GLN A 49 6.98 -2.47 5.15
C GLN A 49 6.76 -1.01 5.56
N VAL A 50 5.66 -0.38 5.14
CA VAL A 50 5.34 1.00 5.46
C VAL A 50 4.57 1.03 6.78
N GLN A 51 5.15 1.70 7.79
CA GLN A 51 4.50 1.87 9.09
C GLN A 51 3.39 2.92 9.02
N ILE A 52 2.28 2.65 9.70
CA ILE A 52 1.23 3.64 9.94
C ILE A 52 1.64 4.45 11.17
N LYS A 53 1.45 5.77 11.09
CA LYS A 53 1.62 6.66 12.24
C LYS A 53 0.77 6.18 13.41
N GLU A 54 1.33 6.19 14.61
CA GLU A 54 0.65 5.65 15.80
C GLU A 54 -0.72 6.30 16.04
N GLU A 55 -0.82 7.61 15.81
CA GLU A 55 -2.07 8.39 15.88
C GLU A 55 -3.15 7.96 14.88
N ASP A 56 -2.81 7.27 13.80
CA ASP A 56 -3.72 6.89 12.72
C ASP A 56 -4.11 5.40 12.71
N ARG A 57 -3.47 4.56 13.55
CA ARG A 57 -3.67 3.09 13.53
C ARG A 57 -5.11 2.68 13.77
N TYR A 58 -5.77 3.35 14.71
CA TYR A 58 -7.17 3.10 15.07
C TYR A 58 -8.14 3.19 13.87
N LYS A 59 -7.80 3.99 12.84
CA LYS A 59 -8.60 4.13 11.61
C LYS A 59 -8.66 2.83 10.81
N THR A 60 -7.66 1.97 10.97
CA THR A 60 -7.54 0.69 10.27
C THR A 60 -8.12 -0.48 11.06
N ALA A 61 -8.79 -0.23 12.18
CA ALA A 61 -9.33 -1.28 13.03
C ALA A 61 -10.35 -2.15 12.30
N PHE A 62 -10.34 -3.45 12.62
CA PHE A 62 -11.26 -4.44 12.11
C PHE A 62 -11.63 -5.45 13.20
N ASN A 63 -12.83 -6.02 13.08
CA ASN A 63 -13.35 -7.01 14.01
C ASN A 63 -13.27 -8.41 13.42
N VAL A 64 -12.89 -9.35 14.27
CA VAL A 64 -13.00 -10.80 14.04
C VAL A 64 -13.86 -11.38 15.17
N PRO A 65 -14.38 -12.62 15.05
CA PRO A 65 -15.26 -13.20 16.06
C PRO A 65 -14.71 -13.20 17.50
N PHE A 66 -13.39 -13.14 17.66
CA PHE A 66 -12.71 -13.24 18.96
C PHE A 66 -12.02 -11.95 19.41
N GLY A 67 -12.23 -10.82 18.72
CA GLY A 67 -11.63 -9.56 19.14
C GLY A 67 -11.58 -8.49 18.06
N GLN A 68 -11.03 -7.35 18.45
CA GLN A 68 -10.75 -6.21 17.58
C GLN A 68 -9.25 -6.05 17.44
N TYR A 69 -8.80 -5.79 16.22
CA TYR A 69 -7.39 -5.60 15.89
C TYR A 69 -7.24 -4.36 15.03
N GLU A 70 -6.05 -3.76 15.06
CA GLU A 70 -5.64 -2.66 14.19
C GLU A 70 -4.30 -2.97 13.54
N TRP A 71 -3.97 -2.25 12.46
CA TRP A 71 -2.72 -2.46 11.76
C TRP A 71 -1.63 -1.48 12.22
N ASN A 72 -0.44 -2.01 12.47
CA ASN A 72 0.77 -1.21 12.69
C ASN A 72 1.44 -0.77 11.36
N VAL A 73 1.12 -1.47 10.28
CA VAL A 73 1.69 -1.29 8.93
C VAL A 73 0.57 -1.16 7.90
N MET A 74 0.85 -0.62 6.72
CA MET A 74 -0.19 -0.33 5.73
C MET A 74 -0.93 -1.63 5.29
N PRO A 75 -2.25 -1.74 5.51
CA PRO A 75 -3.04 -2.89 5.05
C PRO A 75 -3.25 -2.88 3.54
N PHE A 76 -3.71 -4.02 3.01
CA PHE A 76 -4.10 -4.20 1.60
C PHE A 76 -5.51 -3.66 1.30
#